data_AF-A0AAV9N672-F1
#
_entry.id   AF-A0AAV9N672-F1
#
_cell.length_a   1.000
_cell.length_b   1.000
_cell.length_c   1.000
_cell.angle_alpha   90.00
_cell.angle_beta   90.00
_cell.angle_gamma   90.00
#
_symmetry.space_group_name_H-M   'P 1'
#
loop_
_entity.id
_entity.type
_entity.pdbx_description
1 polymer ?
#
loop_
_entity_poly.entity_id
_entity_poly.type
_entity_poly.pdbx_seq_one_letter_code
_entity_poly.pdbx_strand_id
1 'polypeptide(L)'
;MLRANLTVVQSFAHSAPKSAARDPEKGIAAREVQAWTRSPQYKFSRWHADHMITAIEESFSDPNVLNRQSGQPSLSATEGQRLPFESPHIPYALYFATLIVWCGEMSKENNNSASLATQAAIKRGERLLLLHKVHIAKLLARVLLDVR
;
A
#
# COMPACT_ATOMS: atom_id res chain seq x y z
N MET A 1 -19.70 4.55 -11.96
CA MET A 1 -18.31 4.56 -12.48
C MET A 1 -17.36 4.77 -11.32
N LEU A 2 -16.71 3.72 -10.79
CA LEU A 2 -15.64 3.88 -9.81
C LEU A 2 -14.37 4.32 -10.54
N ARG A 3 -14.20 5.64 -10.76
CA ARG A 3 -12.86 6.21 -10.93
C ARG A 3 -12.21 6.09 -9.56
N ALA A 4 -11.63 4.93 -9.24
CA ALA A 4 -11.00 4.56 -7.95
C ALA A 4 -11.32 5.55 -6.83
N ASN A 5 -12.54 5.49 -6.28
CA ASN A 5 -12.92 6.40 -5.20
C ASN A 5 -12.11 5.97 -3.97
N LEU A 6 -10.95 6.60 -3.81
CA LEU A 6 -9.99 6.27 -2.76
C LEU A 6 -10.61 6.40 -1.36
N THR A 7 -11.62 7.27 -1.21
CA THR A 7 -12.41 7.37 0.02
C THR A 7 -13.23 6.10 0.26
N VAL A 8 -13.88 5.54 -0.76
CA VAL A 8 -14.64 4.28 -0.62
C VAL A 8 -13.70 3.12 -0.29
N VAL A 9 -12.54 3.04 -0.96
CA VAL A 9 -11.51 2.02 -0.69
C VAL A 9 -10.98 2.13 0.74
N GLN A 10 -10.69 3.35 1.20
CA GLN A 10 -10.23 3.61 2.56
C GLN A 10 -11.32 3.28 3.59
N SER A 11 -12.54 3.75 3.41
CA SER A 11 -13.66 3.47 4.31
C SER A 11 -13.95 1.97 4.41
N PHE A 12 -13.88 1.24 3.30
CA PHE A 12 -14.01 -0.20 3.27
C PHE A 12 -12.87 -0.89 4.05
N ALA A 13 -11.62 -0.51 3.78
CA ALA A 13 -10.46 -1.07 4.45
C ALA A 13 -10.46 -0.84 5.98
N HIS A 14 -10.97 0.30 6.45
CA HIS A 14 -11.02 0.64 7.89
C HIS A 14 -12.32 0.28 8.60
N SER A 15 -13.27 -0.31 7.88
CA SER A 15 -14.48 -0.84 8.51
C SER A 15 -14.14 -2.05 9.37
N ALA A 16 -14.85 -2.24 10.49
CA ALA A 16 -14.57 -3.37 11.38
C ALA A 16 -14.73 -4.73 10.65
N PRO A 17 -13.90 -5.74 10.97
CA PRO A 17 -14.07 -7.09 10.42
C PRO A 17 -15.48 -7.63 10.69
N LYS A 18 -16.08 -8.30 9.71
CA LYS A 18 -17.46 -8.84 9.78
C LYS A 18 -18.56 -7.80 10.00
N SER A 19 -18.26 -6.51 9.92
CA SER A 19 -19.27 -5.46 9.97
C SER A 19 -20.12 -5.45 8.71
N ALA A 20 -21.34 -4.90 8.81
CA ALA A 20 -22.22 -4.72 7.66
C ALA A 20 -21.57 -3.88 6.54
N ALA A 21 -20.61 -3.00 6.88
CA ALA A 21 -19.89 -2.19 5.91
C ALA A 21 -18.90 -2.98 5.04
N ARG A 22 -18.41 -4.13 5.52
CA ARG A 22 -17.55 -5.06 4.78
C ARG A 22 -18.30 -6.24 4.14
N ASP A 23 -19.57 -6.39 4.46
CA ASP A 23 -20.44 -7.42 3.89
C ASP A 23 -20.95 -6.94 2.51
N PRO A 24 -20.64 -7.64 1.39
CA PRO A 24 -21.06 -7.22 0.06
C PRO A 24 -22.59 -7.27 -0.15
N GLU A 25 -23.32 -8.04 0.67
CA GLU A 25 -24.78 -8.09 0.61
C GLU A 25 -25.41 -6.90 1.33
N LYS A 26 -24.81 -6.46 2.44
CA LYS A 26 -25.36 -5.43 3.34
C LYS A 26 -24.76 -4.03 3.18
N GLY A 27 -23.52 -3.93 2.71
CA GLY A 27 -22.73 -2.71 2.67
C GLY A 27 -22.53 -2.16 1.26
N ILE A 28 -22.84 -0.88 1.07
CA ILE A 28 -22.63 -0.19 -0.22
C ILE A 28 -21.14 -0.18 -0.58
N ALA A 29 -20.26 0.13 0.37
CA ALA A 29 -18.81 0.17 0.14
C ALA A 29 -18.24 -1.20 -0.27
N ALA A 30 -18.63 -2.27 0.43
CA ALA A 30 -18.20 -3.63 0.08
C ALA A 30 -18.68 -4.07 -1.31
N ARG A 31 -19.95 -3.78 -1.65
CA ARG A 31 -20.50 -4.07 -2.97
C ARG A 31 -19.77 -3.32 -4.08
N GLU A 32 -19.49 -2.04 -3.86
CA GLU A 32 -18.75 -1.20 -4.80
C GLU A 32 -17.31 -1.68 -5.00
N VAL A 33 -16.60 -2.00 -3.92
CA VAL A 33 -15.24 -2.53 -3.98
C VAL A 33 -15.22 -3.88 -4.70
N GLN A 34 -16.14 -4.80 -4.39
CA GLN A 34 -16.21 -6.10 -5.04
C GLN A 34 -16.57 -6.00 -6.53
N ALA A 35 -17.50 -5.11 -6.89
CA ALA A 35 -17.83 -4.85 -8.29
C ALA A 35 -16.63 -4.24 -9.04
N TRP A 36 -15.92 -3.31 -8.39
CA TRP A 36 -14.74 -2.68 -8.95
C TRP A 36 -13.58 -3.66 -9.13
N THR A 37 -13.27 -4.53 -8.16
CA THR A 37 -12.17 -5.50 -8.27
C THR A 37 -12.39 -6.53 -9.38
N ARG A 38 -13.64 -6.74 -9.80
CA ARG A 38 -14.01 -7.57 -10.97
C ARG A 38 -13.98 -6.82 -12.30
N SER A 39 -13.85 -5.49 -12.28
CA SER A 39 -13.87 -4.65 -13.47
C SER A 39 -12.52 -4.62 -14.21
N PRO A 40 -12.49 -4.32 -15.52
CA PRO A 40 -11.25 -4.09 -16.25
C PRO A 40 -10.42 -2.94 -15.68
N GLN A 41 -11.06 -1.90 -15.15
CA GLN A 41 -10.38 -0.73 -14.57
C GLN A 41 -9.49 -1.13 -13.39
N TYR A 42 -9.92 -2.10 -12.59
CA TYR A 42 -9.12 -2.58 -11.47
C TYR A 42 -7.79 -3.22 -11.92
N LYS A 43 -7.75 -3.91 -13.06
CA LYS A 43 -6.49 -4.47 -13.58
C LYS A 43 -5.44 -3.37 -13.81
N PHE A 44 -5.85 -2.25 -14.39
CA PHE A 44 -4.97 -1.10 -14.59
C PHE A 44 -4.57 -0.45 -13.26
N SER A 45 -5.52 -0.24 -12.34
CA SER A 45 -5.21 0.32 -11.02
C SER A 45 -4.25 -0.57 -10.23
N ARG A 46 -4.45 -1.89 -10.28
CA ARG A 46 -3.58 -2.87 -9.62
C ARG A 46 -2.19 -2.87 -10.22
N TRP A 47 -2.07 -2.89 -11.55
CA TRP A 47 -0.78 -2.80 -12.24
C TRP A 47 -0.02 -1.53 -11.83
N HIS A 48 -0.69 -0.37 -11.81
CA HIS A 48 -0.07 0.88 -11.35
C HIS A 48 0.36 0.80 -9.88
N ALA A 49 -0.49 0.25 -9.01
CA ALA A 49 -0.17 0.09 -7.59
C ALA A 49 1.06 -0.80 -7.38
N ASP A 50 1.13 -1.95 -8.05
CA ASP A 50 2.27 -2.85 -7.96
C ASP A 50 3.55 -2.18 -8.47
N HIS A 51 3.49 -1.47 -9.61
CA HIS A 51 4.66 -0.75 -10.13
C HIS A 51 5.12 0.38 -9.21
N MET A 52 4.20 1.15 -8.62
CA MET A 52 4.56 2.21 -7.67
C MET A 52 5.24 1.62 -6.43
N ILE A 53 4.69 0.55 -5.86
CA ILE A 53 5.27 -0.11 -4.68
C ILE A 53 6.67 -0.62 -5.00
N THR A 54 6.84 -1.31 -6.14
CA THR A 54 8.14 -1.85 -6.57
C THR A 54 9.15 -0.74 -6.85
N ALA A 55 8.77 0.33 -7.55
CA ALA A 55 9.67 1.45 -7.82
C ALA A 55 10.14 2.15 -6.52
N ILE A 56 9.24 2.31 -5.54
CA ILE A 56 9.59 2.86 -4.23
C ILE A 56 10.54 1.89 -3.50
N GLU A 57 10.24 0.60 -3.51
CA GLU A 57 11.08 -0.43 -2.89
C GLU A 57 12.50 -0.50 -3.48
N GLU A 58 12.61 -0.39 -4.80
CA GLU A 58 13.88 -0.33 -5.52
C GLU A 58 14.65 0.95 -5.19
N SER A 59 13.96 2.09 -5.02
CA SER A 59 14.60 3.36 -4.68
C SER A 59 15.27 3.36 -3.29
N PHE A 60 14.80 2.52 -2.37
CA PHE A 60 15.50 2.25 -1.11
C PHE A 60 16.64 1.24 -1.30
N SER A 61 16.51 0.29 -2.24
CA SER A 61 17.50 -0.78 -2.41
C SER A 61 18.71 -0.37 -3.26
N ASP A 62 18.66 0.73 -4.01
CA ASP A 62 19.72 1.15 -4.92
C ASP A 62 20.95 1.75 -4.20
N PRO A 63 22.11 1.07 -4.20
CA PRO A 63 23.34 1.60 -3.62
C PRO A 63 23.93 2.77 -4.42
N ASN A 64 23.53 3.00 -5.67
CA ASN A 64 24.07 4.05 -6.52
C ASN A 64 23.47 5.44 -6.24
N VAL A 65 22.35 5.53 -5.51
CA VAL A 65 21.78 6.82 -5.09
C VAL A 65 22.72 7.53 -4.09
N LEU A 66 23.51 6.78 -3.32
CA LEU A 66 24.57 7.31 -2.45
C LEU A 66 25.77 7.85 -3.25
N ASN A 67 26.06 7.29 -4.41
CA ASN A 67 27.28 7.61 -5.18
C ASN A 67 27.12 8.82 -6.11
N ARG A 68 25.90 9.35 -6.27
CA ARG A 68 25.64 10.53 -7.12
C ARG A 68 25.76 11.87 -6.40
N GLN A 69 25.98 11.91 -5.08
CA GLN A 69 26.00 13.19 -4.33
C GLN A 69 27.22 13.48 -3.45
N SER A 70 28.22 12.61 -3.29
CA SER A 70 29.42 13.02 -2.56
C SER A 70 30.69 12.28 -2.93
N GLY A 71 31.68 13.01 -3.46
CA GLY A 71 33.08 12.64 -3.37
C GLY A 71 33.61 12.74 -1.93
N GLN A 72 33.05 11.97 -1.00
CA GLN A 72 33.59 11.80 0.35
C GLN A 72 33.55 10.33 0.78
N PRO A 73 34.60 9.84 1.47
CA PRO A 73 34.74 8.42 1.76
C PRO A 73 33.85 7.98 2.93
N SER A 74 33.26 6.80 2.71
CA SER A 74 32.63 5.88 3.66
C SER A 74 32.96 6.07 5.14
N LEU A 75 31.92 6.30 5.94
CA LEU A 75 31.87 5.86 7.34
C LEU A 75 30.49 5.26 7.64
N SER A 76 30.52 4.04 8.19
CA SER A 76 29.44 3.32 8.87
C SER A 76 28.21 2.88 8.06
N ALA A 77 28.30 1.67 7.50
CA ALA A 77 27.17 0.82 7.15
C ALA A 77 26.36 0.42 8.41
N THR A 78 25.46 1.29 8.88
CA THR A 78 24.38 0.92 9.81
C THR A 78 23.21 1.90 9.85
N GLU A 79 23.25 3.02 9.12
CA GLU A 79 22.03 3.79 8.86
C GLU A 79 21.31 3.17 7.69
N GLY A 80 20.08 2.67 7.94
CA GLY A 80 19.24 2.07 6.92
C GLY A 80 19.21 2.89 5.64
N GLN A 81 19.25 2.21 4.50
CA GLN A 81 19.06 2.77 3.18
C GLN A 81 17.89 3.77 3.18
N ARG A 82 18.21 5.03 2.91
CA ARG A 82 17.29 6.17 3.07
C ARG A 82 17.32 7.01 1.80
N LEU A 83 16.16 7.50 1.39
CA LEU A 83 16.08 8.41 0.26
C LEU A 83 16.70 9.78 0.61
N PRO A 84 17.44 10.40 -0.33
CA PRO A 84 18.05 11.71 -0.14
C PRO A 84 16.99 12.83 -0.11
N PHE A 85 15.89 12.65 -0.85
CA PHE A 85 14.73 13.55 -0.84
C PHE A 85 13.45 12.72 -0.83
N GLU A 86 12.61 12.96 0.17
CA GLU A 86 11.29 12.33 0.29
C GLU A 86 10.22 13.40 0.14
N SER A 87 9.44 13.32 -0.94
CA SER A 87 8.29 14.19 -1.05
C SER A 87 7.14 13.66 -0.17
N PRO A 88 6.45 14.51 0.60
CA PRO A 88 5.44 14.07 1.56
C PRO A 88 4.22 13.38 0.93
N HIS A 89 4.06 13.45 -0.39
CA HIS A 89 2.99 12.74 -1.11
C HIS A 89 3.30 11.26 -1.38
N ILE A 90 4.57 10.85 -1.36
CA ILE A 90 4.98 9.47 -1.65
C ILE A 90 4.39 8.47 -0.64
N PRO A 91 4.41 8.74 0.69
CA PRO A 91 3.74 7.86 1.65
C PRO A 91 2.23 7.70 1.41
N TYR A 92 1.54 8.75 0.97
CA TYR A 92 0.11 8.64 0.63
C TYR A 92 -0.11 7.76 -0.60
N ALA A 93 0.70 7.94 -1.65
CA ALA A 93 0.65 7.11 -2.84
C ALA A 93 0.90 5.64 -2.50
N LEU A 94 1.92 5.36 -1.67
CA LEU A 94 2.24 4.01 -1.18
C LEU A 94 1.10 3.41 -0.35
N TYR A 95 0.50 4.18 0.55
CA TYR A 95 -0.64 3.76 1.34
C TYR A 95 -1.83 3.36 0.47
N PHE A 96 -2.25 4.21 -0.47
CA PHE A 96 -3.37 3.89 -1.37
C PHE A 96 -3.04 2.75 -2.33
N ALA A 97 -1.82 2.67 -2.85
CA ALA A 97 -1.36 1.54 -3.65
C ALA A 97 -1.50 0.22 -2.87
N THR A 98 -1.12 0.23 -1.59
CA THR A 98 -1.26 -0.93 -0.72
C THR A 98 -2.72 -1.33 -0.52
N LEU A 99 -3.63 -0.37 -0.33
CA LEU A 99 -5.06 -0.67 -0.20
C LEU A 99 -5.66 -1.25 -1.49
N ILE A 100 -5.24 -0.76 -2.65
CA ILE A 100 -5.67 -1.29 -3.96
C ILE A 100 -5.24 -2.75 -4.09
N VAL A 101 -3.98 -3.05 -3.76
CA VAL A 101 -3.45 -4.42 -3.75
C VAL A 101 -4.25 -5.30 -2.80
N TRP A 102 -4.44 -4.84 -1.56
CA TRP A 102 -5.16 -5.56 -0.51
C TRP A 102 -6.62 -5.87 -0.90
N CYS A 103 -7.37 -4.90 -1.44
CA CYS A 103 -8.76 -5.11 -1.87
C CYS A 103 -8.88 -6.24 -2.92
N GLY A 104 -7.89 -6.32 -3.81
CA GLY A 104 -7.78 -7.39 -4.78
C GLY A 104 -7.61 -8.76 -4.19
N GLU A 105 -6.72 -8.88 -3.20
CA GLU A 105 -6.48 -10.15 -2.52
C GLU A 105 -7.68 -10.56 -1.67
N MET A 106 -8.33 -9.61 -1.00
CA MET A 106 -9.54 -9.86 -0.22
C MET A 106 -10.71 -10.34 -1.11
N SER A 107 -10.86 -9.77 -2.31
CA SER A 107 -11.91 -10.20 -3.24
C SER A 107 -11.73 -11.61 -3.79
N LYS A 108 -10.57 -12.24 -3.59
CA LYS A 108 -10.27 -13.64 -3.95
C LYS A 108 -10.58 -14.65 -2.83
N GLU A 109 -11.23 -14.22 -1.74
CA GLU A 109 -11.45 -14.93 -0.45
C GLU A 109 -12.07 -16.35 -0.50
N ASN A 110 -12.40 -16.90 -1.67
CA ASN A 110 -12.86 -18.30 -1.78
C ASN A 110 -11.76 -19.35 -1.53
N ASN A 111 -10.50 -18.94 -1.33
CA ASN A 111 -9.38 -19.84 -1.09
C ASN A 111 -8.66 -19.50 0.22
N ASN A 112 -8.29 -20.51 1.01
CA ASN A 112 -7.53 -20.37 2.28
C ASN A 112 -6.20 -19.58 2.13
N SER A 113 -5.68 -19.43 0.91
CA SER A 113 -4.49 -18.63 0.59
C SER A 113 -4.74 -17.11 0.58
N ALA A 114 -5.99 -16.65 0.55
CA ALA A 114 -6.35 -15.24 0.48
C ALA A 114 -6.01 -14.47 1.77
N SER A 115 -6.12 -15.12 2.93
CA SER A 115 -5.76 -14.52 4.23
C SER A 115 -4.25 -14.22 4.34
N LEU A 116 -3.41 -15.09 3.79
CA LEU A 116 -1.96 -14.87 3.76
C LEU A 116 -1.56 -13.78 2.77
N ALA A 117 -2.17 -13.76 1.57
CA ALA A 117 -1.88 -12.77 0.54
C ALA A 117 -2.31 -11.34 0.95
N THR A 118 -3.47 -11.20 1.58
CA THR A 118 -3.95 -9.93 2.14
C THR A 118 -3.00 -9.42 3.23
N GLN A 119 -2.58 -10.28 4.17
CA GLN A 119 -1.64 -9.90 5.21
C GLN A 119 -0.25 -9.54 4.65
N ALA A 120 0.22 -10.26 3.63
CA ALA A 120 1.49 -9.97 2.97
C ALA A 120 1.48 -8.58 2.31
N ALA A 121 0.38 -8.19 1.67
CA ALA A 121 0.22 -6.85 1.09
C ALA A 121 0.34 -5.76 2.16
N ILE A 122 -0.37 -5.90 3.28
CA ILE A 122 -0.32 -4.96 4.42
C ILE A 122 1.10 -4.85 4.99
N LYS A 123 1.74 -5.99 5.27
CA LYS A 123 3.12 -6.00 5.80
C LYS A 123 4.13 -5.38 4.85
N ARG A 124 3.99 -5.61 3.53
CA ARG A 124 4.86 -4.99 2.52
C ARG A 124 4.71 -3.46 2.53
N GLY A 125 3.48 -2.96 2.52
CA GLY A 125 3.21 -1.52 2.59
C GLY A 125 3.69 -0.88 3.88
N GLU A 126 3.43 -1.52 5.03
CA GLU A 126 3.88 -1.07 6.34
C GLU A 126 5.40 -0.94 6.40
N ARG A 127 6.12 -1.99 5.98
CA ARG A 127 7.59 -1.99 5.96
C ARG A 127 8.12 -0.80 5.15
N LEU A 128 7.60 -0.60 3.94
CA LEU A 128 8.05 0.49 3.06
C LEU A 128 7.70 1.87 3.63
N LEU A 129 6.55 2.03 4.28
CA LEU A 129 6.20 3.27 4.97
C LEU A 129 7.15 3.56 6.14
N LEU A 130 7.58 2.54 6.88
CA LEU A 130 8.53 2.70 7.99
C LEU A 130 9.96 3.06 7.55
N LEU A 131 10.33 2.81 6.29
CA LEU A 131 11.61 3.24 5.72
C LEU A 131 11.68 4.75 5.45
N HIS A 132 10.52 5.40 5.30
CA HIS A 132 10.45 6.84 5.08
C HIS A 132 10.76 7.63 6.37
N LYS A 133 11.46 8.74 6.22
CA LYS A 133 11.79 9.68 7.30
C LYS A 133 10.61 10.55 7.72
N VAL A 134 9.71 10.86 6.78
CA VAL A 134 8.61 11.80 7.02
C VAL A 134 7.60 11.27 8.05
N HIS A 135 7.17 12.14 8.98
CA HIS A 135 6.28 11.75 10.09
C HIS A 135 4.98 11.10 9.62
N ILE A 136 4.42 11.60 8.52
CA ILE A 136 3.17 11.08 7.95
C ILE A 136 3.27 9.60 7.56
N ALA A 137 4.43 9.12 7.14
CA ALA A 137 4.60 7.71 6.79
C ALA A 137 4.44 6.80 8.00
N LYS A 138 4.92 7.22 9.17
CA LYS A 138 4.73 6.49 10.44
C LYS A 138 3.26 6.46 10.87
N LEU A 139 2.52 7.56 10.65
CA LEU A 139 1.09 7.59 10.91
C LEU A 139 0.33 6.64 9.96
N LEU A 140 0.65 6.69 8.66
CA LEU A 140 0.03 5.83 7.67
C LEU A 140 0.36 4.34 7.89
N ALA A 141 1.57 4.02 8.35
CA ALA A 141 1.94 2.64 8.71
C ALA A 141 1.08 2.09 9.86
N ARG A 142 0.84 2.91 10.90
CA ARG A 142 -0.06 2.54 12.01
C ARG A 142 -1.49 2.34 11.54
N VAL A 143 -2.00 3.29 10.74
CA VAL A 143 -3.34 3.18 10.15
C VAL A 143 -3.44 1.90 9.31
N LEU A 144 -2.42 1.57 8.51
CA LEU A 144 -2.41 0.37 7.70
C LEU A 144 -2.46 -0.93 8.53
N LEU A 145 -1.85 -0.95 9.72
CA LEU A 145 -1.94 -2.10 10.64
C LEU A 145 -3.35 -2.32 11.22
N ASP A 146 -4.16 -1.26 11.28
CA ASP A 146 -5.56 -1.36 11.73
C ASP A 146 -6.46 -1.99 10.66
N VAL A 147 -5.97 -2.12 9.41
CA VAL A 147 -6.62 -2.91 8.34
C VAL A 147 -6.40 -4.39 8.65
N ARG A 148 -7.30 -4.94 9.47
CA ARG A 148 -7.39 -6.39 9.79
C ARG A 148 -8.53 -7.05 9.06
#